data_AF-A0A1I7X765-F1
#
_entry.id   AF-A0A1I7X765-F1
#
_cell.length_a   1.000
_cell.length_b   1.000
_cell.length_c   1.000
_cell.angle_alpha   90.00
_cell.angle_beta   90.00
_cell.angle_gamma   90.00
#
_symmetry.space_group_name_H-M   'P 1'
#
loop_
_entity.id
_entity.type
_entity.pdbx_description
1 polymer ?
#
loop_
_entity_poly.entity_id
_entity_poly.type
_entity_poly.pdbx_seq_one_letter_code
_entity_poly.pdbx_strand_id
1 'polypeptide(L)'
;MNACVYKYPIVSRLGLLARTFVQTNLISTTIFYLQEEELWARTDLIVRIIDDKYKKGKHYKEKMRIIDVASLRDISLKDEQGRIHYGIRQSWLETVIPRADFDRVMVVRGKYKGRPAAIERKDKSRSKIVVLKLDFDDVCQHQAEEDDDYPY
;
A
#
# COMPACT_ATOMS: atom_id res chain seq x y z
N MET A 1 15.44 -6.08 -21.43
CA MET A 1 15.03 -6.77 -20.19
C MET A 1 15.26 -5.82 -19.01
N ASN A 2 14.25 -5.09 -18.54
CA ASN A 2 14.39 -4.18 -17.39
C ASN A 2 13.14 -4.30 -16.50
N ALA A 3 13.29 -4.93 -15.34
CA ALA A 3 12.25 -4.96 -14.32
C ALA A 3 12.28 -3.62 -13.57
N CYS A 4 11.26 -2.77 -13.78
CA CYS A 4 11.04 -1.61 -12.92
C CYS A 4 10.67 -2.11 -11.52
N VAL A 5 11.66 -2.15 -10.63
CA VAL A 5 11.49 -2.34 -9.19
C VAL A 5 11.19 -0.97 -8.61
N TYR A 6 9.91 -0.64 -8.43
CA TYR A 6 9.53 0.57 -7.72
C TYR A 6 9.74 0.34 -6.22
N LYS A 7 10.90 0.76 -5.71
CA LYS A 7 11.16 0.92 -4.28
C LYS A 7 10.22 2.02 -3.78
N TYR A 8 9.22 1.68 -2.98
CA TYR A 8 8.55 2.67 -2.14
C TYR A 8 9.05 2.48 -0.71
N PRO A 9 9.96 3.34 -0.23
CA PRO A 9 10.22 3.41 1.20
C PRO A 9 8.94 3.91 1.86
N ILE A 10 8.45 3.10 2.79
CA ILE A 10 7.37 3.44 3.72
C ILE A 10 7.92 4.53 4.62
N VAL A 11 7.80 5.79 4.19
CA VAL A 11 8.02 6.94 5.07
C VAL A 11 6.81 7.83 4.96
N SER A 12 6.05 7.80 6.05
CA SER A 12 4.93 8.66 6.38
C SER A 12 5.24 10.09 5.98
N ARG A 13 4.48 10.62 5.02
CA ARG A 13 4.55 12.01 4.59
C ARG A 13 3.91 12.87 5.69
N LEU A 14 4.71 13.33 6.65
CA LEU A 14 4.41 14.45 7.53
C LEU A 14 5.72 15.21 7.80
N GLY A 15 6.08 16.04 6.83
CA GLY A 15 7.15 17.02 6.98
C GLY A 15 6.61 18.29 7.60
N LEU A 16 7.22 18.66 8.73
CA LEU A 16 7.49 20.00 9.22
C LEU A 16 6.34 21.01 9.34
N LEU A 17 5.88 21.21 10.58
CA LEU A 17 5.92 22.53 11.23
C LEU A 17 6.15 22.33 12.74
N ALA A 18 7.41 22.34 13.18
CA ALA A 18 7.76 22.45 14.60
C ALA A 18 8.73 23.63 14.75
N ARG A 19 8.15 24.82 14.98
CA ARG A 19 8.87 25.94 15.59
C ARG A 19 8.98 25.64 17.08
N THR A 20 10.23 25.53 17.55
CA THR A 20 10.73 25.87 18.89
C THR A 20 9.75 25.76 20.07
N PHE A 21 9.88 24.70 20.88
CA PHE A 21 9.58 24.82 22.31
C PHE A 21 10.41 23.82 23.14
N VAL A 22 10.77 24.30 24.33
CA VAL A 22 11.83 23.83 25.22
C VAL A 22 11.40 22.59 26.01
N GLN A 23 12.38 21.71 26.23
CA GLN A 23 12.55 20.74 27.33
C GLN A 23 11.31 20.43 28.20
N THR A 24 10.75 19.22 28.06
CA THR A 24 10.54 18.20 29.11
C THR A 24 9.49 17.18 28.65
N ASN A 25 9.87 15.89 28.62
CA ASN A 25 9.06 14.69 28.90
C ASN A 25 9.47 13.49 28.03
N LEU A 26 10.29 12.59 28.62
CA LEU A 26 10.60 11.26 28.08
C LEU A 26 9.35 10.40 27.85
N ILE A 27 8.24 10.69 28.54
CA ILE A 27 6.95 10.02 28.39
C ILE A 27 6.30 10.32 27.04
N SER A 28 6.46 11.55 26.52
CA SER A 28 5.88 11.95 25.24
C SER A 28 6.61 11.25 24.09
N THR A 29 7.95 11.18 24.14
CA THR A 29 8.75 10.44 23.17
C THR A 29 8.37 8.95 23.15
N THR A 30 8.19 8.29 24.29
CA THR A 30 7.77 6.87 24.28
C THR A 30 6.36 6.66 23.72
N ILE A 31 5.43 7.58 23.96
CA ILE A 31 4.05 7.51 23.43
C ILE A 31 4.01 7.78 21.92
N PHE A 32 4.91 8.62 21.38
CA PHE A 32 5.07 8.79 19.92
C PHE A 32 5.70 7.57 19.20
N TYR A 33 6.34 6.65 19.94
CA TYR A 33 7.05 5.49 19.38
C TYR A 33 6.22 4.20 19.32
N LEU A 34 4.99 4.19 19.83
CA LEU A 34 4.03 3.11 19.61
C LEU A 34 3.07 3.49 18.48
N GLN A 35 3.61 3.86 17.32
CA GLN A 35 2.80 3.83 16.10
C GLN A 35 2.56 2.34 15.81
N GLU A 36 1.47 1.79 16.36
CA GLU A 36 1.01 0.46 16.00
C GLU A 36 0.93 0.40 14.48
N GLU A 37 1.83 -0.39 13.88
CA GLU A 37 1.78 -0.62 12.44
C GLU A 37 0.41 -1.20 12.12
N GLU A 38 -0.39 -0.46 11.39
CA GLU A 38 -1.72 -0.94 11.04
C GLU A 38 -1.63 -2.23 10.20
N LEU A 39 -2.33 -3.28 10.62
CA LEU A 39 -2.37 -4.56 9.90
C LEU A 39 -3.09 -4.38 8.56
N TRP A 40 -2.33 -4.32 7.47
CA TRP A 40 -2.83 -4.19 6.10
C TRP A 40 -2.88 -5.53 5.36
N ALA A 41 -2.13 -6.53 5.83
CA ALA A 41 -2.12 -7.87 5.27
C ALA A 41 -3.51 -8.52 5.33
N ARG A 42 -3.87 -9.21 4.24
CA ARG A 42 -5.12 -9.95 4.06
C ARG A 42 -4.87 -11.19 3.21
N THR A 43 -5.68 -12.22 3.40
CA THR A 43 -5.65 -13.45 2.62
C THR A 43 -5.83 -13.16 1.12
N ASP A 44 -5.26 -14.03 0.30
CA ASP A 44 -5.29 -14.00 -1.17
C ASP A 44 -4.57 -12.83 -1.85
N LEU A 45 -4.01 -11.88 -1.08
CA LEU A 45 -3.14 -10.85 -1.65
C LEU A 45 -1.81 -11.44 -2.10
N ILE A 46 -1.32 -10.93 -3.24
CA ILE A 46 0.05 -11.16 -3.70
C ILE A 46 0.95 -10.10 -3.12
N VAL A 47 1.98 -10.54 -2.41
CA VAL A 47 2.99 -9.69 -1.76
C VAL A 47 4.38 -10.06 -2.26
N ARG A 48 5.35 -9.17 -2.02
CA ARG A 48 6.77 -9.43 -2.29
C ARG A 48 7.56 -9.39 -0.99
N ILE A 49 8.44 -10.35 -0.78
CA ILE A 49 9.37 -10.33 0.37
C ILE A 49 10.48 -9.31 0.11
N ILE A 50 10.69 -8.40 1.07
CA ILE A 50 11.72 -7.36 1.03
C ILE A 50 12.78 -7.51 2.12
N ASP A 51 12.61 -8.47 3.03
CA ASP A 51 13.65 -8.80 4.00
C ASP A 51 14.71 -9.68 3.32
N ASP A 52 15.93 -9.16 3.22
CA ASP A 52 17.07 -9.80 2.57
C ASP A 52 17.80 -10.80 3.48
N LYS A 53 17.43 -10.86 4.76
CA LYS A 53 17.98 -11.82 5.74
C LYS A 53 17.12 -13.07 5.85
N TYR A 54 15.83 -12.97 5.52
CA TYR A 54 14.88 -14.06 5.55
C TYR A 54 15.39 -15.25 4.72
N LYS A 55 15.60 -16.39 5.39
CA LYS A 55 16.17 -17.61 4.82
C LYS A 55 17.44 -17.33 3.99
N LYS A 56 18.35 -16.50 4.52
CA LYS A 56 19.61 -16.10 3.88
C LYS A 56 19.39 -15.38 2.53
N GLY A 57 18.31 -14.62 2.41
CA GLY A 57 17.96 -13.85 1.22
C GLY A 57 17.40 -14.66 0.06
N LYS A 58 17.19 -15.98 0.24
CA LYS A 58 16.72 -16.89 -0.82
C LYS A 58 15.42 -16.42 -1.47
N HIS A 59 14.53 -15.81 -0.69
CA HIS A 59 13.21 -15.37 -1.13
C HIS A 59 13.14 -13.85 -1.35
N TYR A 60 14.28 -13.15 -1.34
CA TYR A 60 14.30 -11.71 -1.55
C TYR A 60 13.71 -11.35 -2.92
N LYS A 61 12.74 -10.45 -2.92
CA LYS A 61 11.93 -10.01 -4.07
C LYS A 61 11.02 -11.08 -4.71
N GLU A 62 10.91 -12.25 -4.11
CA GLU A 62 9.97 -13.28 -4.57
C GLU A 62 8.52 -12.86 -4.28
N LYS A 63 7.62 -13.14 -5.22
CA LYS A 63 6.19 -12.93 -5.05
C LYS A 63 5.57 -14.17 -4.40
N MET A 64 4.70 -13.95 -3.42
CA MET A 64 3.98 -15.03 -2.74
C MET A 64 2.54 -14.62 -2.44
N ARG A 65 1.66 -15.60 -2.28
CA ARG A 65 0.27 -15.37 -1.89
C ARG A 65 0.13 -15.48 -0.37
N ILE A 66 -0.56 -14.53 0.25
CA ILE A 66 -0.97 -14.66 1.65
C ILE A 66 -2.06 -15.72 1.75
N ILE A 67 -1.88 -16.70 2.63
CA ILE A 67 -2.89 -17.74 2.89
C ILE A 67 -3.55 -17.60 4.26
N ASP A 68 -2.87 -16.98 5.23
CA ASP A 68 -3.41 -16.73 6.57
C ASP A 68 -2.72 -15.52 7.23
N VAL A 69 -3.44 -14.83 8.12
CA VAL A 69 -2.98 -13.62 8.83
C VAL A 69 -3.47 -13.68 10.27
N ALA A 70 -2.61 -14.13 11.18
CA ALA A 70 -2.92 -14.15 12.61
C ALA A 70 -2.56 -12.82 13.30
N SER A 71 -1.44 -12.19 12.91
CA SER A 71 -1.03 -10.88 13.44
C SER A 71 -0.03 -10.18 12.52
N LEU A 72 0.43 -8.98 12.91
CA LEU A 72 1.53 -8.27 12.25
C LEU A 72 2.84 -9.07 12.19
N ARG A 73 3.03 -10.03 13.09
CA ARG A 73 4.25 -10.82 13.23
C ARG A 73 4.07 -12.28 12.83
N ASP A 74 2.86 -12.66 12.44
CA ASP A 74 2.51 -14.03 12.09
C ASP A 74 1.55 -14.04 10.90
N ILE A 75 2.17 -14.07 9.71
CA ILE A 75 1.52 -14.20 8.42
C ILE A 75 2.05 -15.48 7.77
N SER A 76 1.15 -16.22 7.14
CA SER A 76 1.49 -17.41 6.36
C SER A 76 1.45 -17.10 4.87
N LEU A 77 2.52 -17.43 4.17
CA LEU A 77 2.66 -17.24 2.72
C LEU A 77 2.77 -18.58 2.00
N LYS A 78 2.19 -18.66 0.81
CA LYS A 78 2.39 -19.79 -0.12
C LYS A 78 3.19 -19.31 -1.33
N ASP A 79 4.30 -19.98 -1.60
CA ASP A 79 5.12 -19.73 -2.78
C ASP A 79 4.55 -20.41 -4.03
N GLU A 80 5.14 -20.13 -5.20
CA GLU A 80 4.71 -20.72 -6.48
C GLU A 80 4.91 -22.24 -6.52
N GLN A 81 5.82 -22.79 -5.72
CA GLN A 81 6.07 -24.23 -5.57
C GLN A 81 5.08 -24.89 -4.61
N GLY A 82 4.15 -24.11 -4.04
CA GLY A 82 3.14 -24.55 -3.12
C GLY A 82 3.61 -24.74 -1.68
N ARG A 83 4.86 -24.38 -1.36
CA ARG A 83 5.39 -24.48 0.02
C ARG A 83 4.84 -23.33 0.86
N ILE A 84 4.57 -23.63 2.12
CA ILE A 84 4.05 -22.66 3.08
C ILE A 84 5.18 -22.15 3.98
N HIS A 85 5.23 -20.84 4.13
CA HIS A 85 6.18 -20.10 4.97
C HIS A 85 5.42 -19.41 6.09
N TYR A 86 5.72 -19.76 7.34
CA TYR A 86 5.03 -19.29 8.54
C TYR A 86 5.85 -18.23 9.29
N GLY A 87 5.20 -17.51 10.23
CA GLY A 87 5.87 -16.55 11.11
C GLY A 87 6.45 -15.35 10.37
N ILE A 88 5.85 -14.98 9.23
CA ILE A 88 6.30 -13.85 8.42
C ILE A 88 5.78 -12.56 9.03
N ARG A 89 6.67 -11.58 9.18
CA ARG A 89 6.29 -10.24 9.66
C ARG A 89 5.76 -9.39 8.51
N GLN A 90 4.72 -8.61 8.76
CA GLN A 90 4.19 -7.66 7.78
C GLN A 90 5.28 -6.68 7.29
N SER A 91 6.19 -6.28 8.16
CA SER A 91 7.32 -5.41 7.85
C SER A 91 8.31 -6.00 6.83
N TRP A 92 8.27 -7.32 6.60
CA TRP A 92 9.08 -8.01 5.59
C TRP A 92 8.41 -8.04 4.22
N LEU A 93 7.23 -7.47 4.09
CA LEU A 93 6.39 -7.55 2.89
C LEU A 93 6.18 -6.17 2.29
N GLU A 94 6.14 -6.14 0.95
CA GLU A 94 5.61 -5.01 0.20
C GLU A 94 4.41 -5.45 -0.64
N THR A 95 3.50 -4.49 -0.89
CA THR A 95 2.35 -4.70 -1.77
C THR A 95 2.78 -4.85 -3.22
N VAL A 96 2.16 -5.77 -3.97
CA VAL A 96 2.37 -5.90 -5.41
C VAL A 96 1.21 -5.27 -6.17
N ILE A 97 1.53 -4.29 -7.03
CA ILE A 97 0.57 -3.75 -7.99
C ILE A 97 0.61 -4.60 -9.27
N PRO A 98 -0.52 -5.15 -9.74
CA PRO A 98 -0.57 -5.91 -10.99
C PRO A 98 -0.09 -5.12 -12.21
N ARG A 99 0.55 -5.84 -13.14
CA ARG A 99 1.04 -5.23 -14.38
C ARG A 99 -0.08 -5.00 -15.39
N ALA A 100 -0.98 -5.97 -15.53
CA ALA A 100 -2.14 -5.87 -16.42
C ALA A 100 -3.06 -4.74 -15.97
N ASP A 101 -3.57 -3.97 -16.92
CA ASP A 101 -4.62 -2.99 -16.67
C ASP A 101 -5.95 -3.73 -16.45
N PHE A 102 -6.88 -3.11 -15.73
CA PHE A 102 -8.16 -3.73 -15.33
C PHE A 102 -8.08 -4.95 -14.40
N ASP A 103 -6.91 -5.26 -13.86
CA ASP A 103 -6.75 -6.33 -12.87
C ASP A 103 -7.37 -5.95 -11.51
N ARG A 104 -7.72 -6.96 -10.72
CA ARG A 104 -8.33 -6.76 -9.39
C ARG A 104 -7.26 -6.43 -8.36
N VAL A 105 -7.56 -5.45 -7.53
CA VAL A 105 -6.77 -5.06 -6.36
C VAL A 105 -7.65 -5.00 -5.12
N MET A 106 -7.01 -4.96 -3.96
CA MET A 106 -7.69 -4.67 -2.70
C MET A 106 -7.11 -3.39 -2.10
N VAL A 107 -7.97 -2.54 -1.57
CA VAL A 107 -7.53 -1.37 -0.81
C VAL A 107 -6.99 -1.85 0.54
N VAL A 108 -5.73 -1.57 0.83
CA VAL A 108 -5.06 -2.09 2.03
C VAL A 108 -4.99 -1.09 3.20
N ARG A 109 -5.33 0.19 2.96
CA ARG A 109 -5.29 1.28 3.96
C ARG A 109 -6.41 2.31 3.72
N GLY A 110 -6.76 3.07 4.76
CA GLY A 110 -7.71 4.18 4.68
C GLY A 110 -9.19 3.77 4.70
N LYS A 111 -10.10 4.71 4.38
CA LYS A 111 -11.56 4.57 4.50
C LYS A 111 -12.14 3.32 3.80
N TYR A 112 -11.53 2.91 2.70
CA TYR A 112 -12.01 1.79 1.88
C TYR A 112 -11.24 0.48 2.11
N LYS A 113 -10.43 0.39 3.17
CA LYS A 113 -9.63 -0.79 3.50
C LYS A 113 -10.46 -2.09 3.47
N GLY A 114 -9.89 -3.13 2.88
CA GLY A 114 -10.50 -4.45 2.72
C GLY A 114 -11.46 -4.56 1.52
N ARG A 115 -11.81 -3.45 0.85
CA ARG A 115 -12.70 -3.50 -0.32
C ARG A 115 -11.92 -3.89 -1.58
N PRO A 116 -12.44 -4.82 -2.39
CA PRO A 116 -11.91 -5.10 -3.71
C PRO A 116 -12.21 -3.92 -4.66
N ALA A 117 -11.32 -3.68 -5.62
CA ALA A 117 -11.47 -2.69 -6.67
C ALA A 117 -10.87 -3.19 -7.97
N ALA A 118 -11.37 -2.69 -9.10
CA ALA A 118 -10.74 -2.87 -10.41
C ALA A 118 -9.89 -1.64 -10.72
N ILE A 119 -8.73 -1.84 -11.33
CA ILE A 119 -7.90 -0.72 -11.78
C ILE A 119 -8.51 -0.09 -13.03
N GLU A 120 -8.95 1.15 -12.94
CA GLU A 120 -9.44 1.92 -14.09
C GLU A 120 -8.28 2.51 -14.89
N ARG A 121 -7.35 3.17 -14.17
CA ARG A 121 -6.19 3.84 -14.77
C ARG A 121 -5.00 3.82 -13.82
N LYS A 122 -3.80 3.71 -14.39
CA LYS A 122 -2.53 3.84 -13.67
C LYS A 122 -1.79 5.10 -14.11
N ASP A 123 -1.36 5.88 -13.14
CA ASP A 123 -0.38 6.95 -13.34
C ASP A 123 0.94 6.50 -12.73
N LYS A 124 1.83 5.97 -13.57
CA LYS A 124 3.14 5.47 -13.15
C LYS A 124 4.07 6.60 -12.70
N SER A 125 3.93 7.79 -13.26
CA SER A 125 4.78 8.95 -12.94
C SER A 125 4.51 9.48 -11.53
N ARG A 126 3.24 9.44 -11.10
CA ARG A 126 2.79 9.89 -9.78
C ARG A 126 2.58 8.76 -8.78
N SER A 127 2.81 7.51 -9.21
CA SER A 127 2.59 6.31 -8.39
C SER A 127 1.14 6.20 -7.87
N LYS A 128 0.17 6.51 -8.75
CA LYS A 128 -1.26 6.51 -8.40
C LYS A 128 -2.04 5.49 -9.23
N ILE A 129 -3.10 4.99 -8.62
CA ILE A 129 -4.12 4.16 -9.27
C ILE A 129 -5.44 4.86 -9.06
N VAL A 130 -6.22 4.99 -10.13
CA VAL A 130 -7.62 5.38 -10.07
C VAL A 130 -8.45 4.12 -9.94
N VAL A 131 -9.22 4.06 -8.87
CA VAL A 131 -10.22 3.01 -8.63
C VAL A 131 -11.56 3.71 -8.44
N LEU A 132 -12.53 3.41 -9.31
CA LEU A 132 -13.86 4.00 -9.23
C LEU A 132 -14.89 2.93 -9.61
N LYS A 133 -15.89 2.76 -8.76
CA LYS A 133 -17.09 1.99 -9.07
C LYS A 133 -18.24 2.74 -8.44
N LEU A 134 -19.04 3.39 -9.28
CA LEU A 134 -20.23 4.13 -8.89
C LEU A 134 -21.42 3.53 -9.61
N ASP A 135 -22.60 3.67 -9.03
CA ASP A 135 -23.83 3.37 -9.75
C ASP A 135 -24.08 4.45 -10.81
N PHE A 136 -24.82 4.12 -11.87
CA PHE A 136 -25.24 5.11 -12.85
C PHE A 136 -26.13 6.17 -12.21
N ASP A 137 -26.91 5.80 -11.19
CA ASP A 137 -27.77 6.74 -10.45
C ASP A 137 -26.97 7.69 -9.54
N ASP A 138 -25.71 7.36 -9.25
CA ASP A 138 -24.81 8.18 -8.42
C ASP A 138 -24.00 9.20 -9.24
N VAL A 139 -24.14 9.21 -10.58
CA VAL A 139 -23.39 10.07 -11.48
C VAL A 139 -24.31 10.82 -12.45
N CYS A 140 -23.90 12.01 -12.87
CA CYS A 140 -24.63 12.80 -13.86
C CYS A 140 -23.66 13.57 -14.74
N GLN A 141 -24.08 13.95 -15.95
CA GLN A 141 -23.30 14.82 -16.83
C GLN A 141 -23.06 16.18 -16.16
N HIS A 142 -21.80 16.61 -16.12
CA HIS A 142 -21.43 17.96 -15.69
C HIS A 142 -21.22 18.85 -16.92
N GLN A 143 -21.92 19.98 -17.00
CA GLN A 143 -21.64 21.06 -17.94
C GLN A 143 -20.92 22.18 -17.17
N ALA A 144 -19.66 22.41 -17.50
CA ALA A 144 -18.95 23.59 -16.99
C ALA A 144 -19.31 24.78 -17.88
N GLU A 145 -19.67 25.92 -17.29
CA GLU A 145 -19.69 27.18 -18.02
C GLU A 145 -18.23 27.54 -18.32
N GLU A 146 -17.90 27.76 -19.60
CA GLU A 146 -16.62 28.35 -19.97
C GLU A 146 -16.68 29.81 -19.52
N ASP A 147 -15.93 30.17 -18.47
CA ASP A 147 -15.77 31.56 -18.09
C ASP A 147 -15.09 32.28 -19.27
N ASP A 148 -15.89 33.03 -20.05
CA ASP A 148 -15.45 33.93 -21.11
C ASP A 148 -14.62 35.07 -20.50
N ASP A 149 -13.38 34.77 -20.09
CA ASP A 149 -12.36 35.77 -19.79
C ASP A 149 -11.97 36.49 -21.10
N TYR A 150 -12.77 37.50 -21.48
CA TYR A 150 -12.47 38.44 -22.56
C TYR A 150 -11.49 39.53 -22.07
N PRO A 151 -10.23 39.59 -22.56
CA PRO A 151 -9.43 40.80 -22.43
C PRO A 151 -9.84 41.79 -23.54
N TYR A 152 -10.30 42.98 -23.12
CA TYR A 152 -10.47 44.15 -24.00
C TYR A 152 -9.12 44.73 -24.43
#